data_AF-A0A7C6S0U3-F1
#
_entry.id   AF-A0A7C6S0U3-F1
#
_cell.length_a   1.000
_cell.length_b   1.000
_cell.length_c   1.000
_cell.angle_alpha   90.00
_cell.angle_beta   90.00
_cell.angle_gamma   90.00
#
_symmetry.space_group_name_H-M   'P 1'
#
loop_
_entity.id
_entity.type
_entity.pdbx_description
1 polymer ?
#
loop_
_entity_poly.entity_id
_entity_poly.type
_entity_poly.pdbx_seq_one_letter_code
_entity_poly.pdbx_strand_id
1 'polypeptide(L)'
;MKNRIKLIKKYFRSKSADENETVTKYLEEDIDNVLSRAHTLIGIKKGDLSEPLVIITPNSFYEGGKVRYRIIKLDDEYRVDYDQSMVTSIYLTNESLYYHQASVNHNNGVIDFDIAGELNLFDVTHTETILDYDNVENPKVSQLIFRLNLVDGSNIEFYLRDHFLHDEYYLETLMTEEEEYVINTIKEAIRKSK
;
A
#
# COMPACT_ATOMS: atom_id res chain seq x y z
N MET A 1 -17.17 12.63 13.96
CA MET A 1 -16.46 11.55 14.70
C MET A 1 -17.32 10.34 15.09
N LYS A 2 -18.28 10.45 16.03
CA LYS A 2 -19.02 9.26 16.56
C LYS A 2 -19.79 8.46 15.50
N ASN A 3 -20.37 9.14 14.50
CA ASN A 3 -21.10 8.50 13.40
C ASN A 3 -20.16 7.71 12.47
N ARG A 4 -19.00 8.28 12.11
CA ARG A 4 -17.94 7.61 11.33
C ARG A 4 -17.49 6.32 12.00
N ILE A 5 -17.06 6.40 13.26
CA ILE A 5 -16.58 5.23 14.03
C ILE A 5 -17.63 4.12 14.04
N LYS A 6 -18.91 4.46 14.29
CA LYS A 6 -20.00 3.47 14.30
C LYS A 6 -20.20 2.83 12.92
N LEU A 7 -20.14 3.62 11.85
CA LEU A 7 -20.33 3.17 10.48
C LEU A 7 -19.18 2.26 10.04
N ILE A 8 -17.93 2.70 10.20
CA ILE A 8 -16.73 1.94 9.86
C ILE A 8 -16.68 0.62 10.64
N LYS A 9 -16.93 0.65 11.96
CA LYS A 9 -17.00 -0.58 12.75
C LYS A 9 -18.11 -1.52 12.32
N LYS A 10 -19.24 -1.01 11.84
CA LYS A 10 -20.33 -1.84 11.30
C LYS A 10 -19.93 -2.44 9.96
N TYR A 11 -19.25 -1.66 9.12
CA TYR A 11 -18.77 -2.07 7.82
C TYR A 11 -17.80 -3.25 7.93
N PHE A 12 -16.76 -3.14 8.75
CA PHE A 12 -15.77 -4.22 8.96
C PHE A 12 -16.22 -5.35 9.91
N ARG A 13 -17.53 -5.50 10.18
CA ARG A 13 -18.05 -6.68 10.91
C ARG A 13 -18.26 -7.89 10.01
N SER A 14 -18.60 -7.67 8.75
CA SER A 14 -18.72 -8.74 7.75
C SER A 14 -17.45 -8.82 6.94
N LYS A 15 -17.05 -10.05 6.58
CA LYS A 15 -15.89 -10.29 5.71
C LYS A 15 -16.18 -9.96 4.24
N SER A 16 -17.44 -10.00 3.83
CA SER A 16 -17.87 -9.71 2.46
C SER A 16 -19.26 -9.06 2.45
N ALA A 17 -19.45 -8.04 1.62
CA ALA A 17 -20.73 -7.67 1.00
C ALA A 17 -20.51 -6.54 -0.04
N ASP A 18 -21.60 -6.04 -0.61
CA ASP A 18 -21.60 -4.90 -1.53
C ASP A 18 -20.95 -3.64 -0.93
N GLU A 19 -20.51 -2.78 -1.83
CA GLU A 19 -19.88 -1.51 -1.50
C GLU A 19 -20.81 -0.60 -0.67
N ASN A 20 -20.20 0.20 0.21
CA ASN A 20 -20.89 1.27 0.92
C ASN A 20 -20.26 2.60 0.55
N GLU A 21 -20.90 3.36 -0.34
CA GLU A 21 -20.36 4.63 -0.86
C GLU A 21 -19.91 5.61 0.22
N THR A 22 -20.60 5.66 1.36
CA THR A 22 -20.21 6.56 2.46
C THR A 22 -18.92 6.12 3.13
N VAL A 23 -18.72 4.81 3.29
CA VAL A 23 -17.46 4.27 3.82
C VAL A 23 -16.35 4.42 2.80
N THR A 24 -16.59 4.11 1.52
CA THR A 24 -15.60 4.29 0.45
C THR A 24 -15.07 5.74 0.45
N LYS A 25 -15.96 6.74 0.49
CA LYS A 25 -15.56 8.16 0.57
C LYS A 25 -14.70 8.48 1.79
N TYR A 26 -14.96 7.84 2.93
CA TYR A 26 -14.15 8.04 4.13
C TYR A 26 -12.75 7.43 4.01
N LEU A 27 -12.62 6.29 3.32
CA LEU A 27 -11.32 5.66 3.06
C LEU A 27 -10.52 6.51 2.06
N GLU A 28 -11.16 6.96 0.98
CA GLU A 28 -10.57 7.86 -0.03
C GLU A 28 -10.10 9.17 0.60
N GLU A 29 -10.93 9.81 1.44
CA GLU A 29 -10.56 11.04 2.16
C GLU A 29 -9.32 10.84 3.05
N ASP A 30 -9.19 9.68 3.71
CA ASP A 30 -8.01 9.39 4.53
C ASP A 30 -6.76 9.21 3.66
N ILE A 31 -6.89 8.55 2.50
CA ILE A 31 -5.79 8.37 1.54
C ILE A 31 -5.35 9.73 0.98
N ASP A 32 -6.30 10.59 0.57
CA ASP A 32 -6.01 11.94 0.11
C ASP A 32 -5.26 12.76 1.17
N ASN A 33 -5.65 12.61 2.44
CA ASN A 33 -4.95 13.25 3.55
C ASN A 33 -3.51 12.71 3.71
N VAL A 34 -3.27 11.41 3.51
CA VAL A 34 -1.91 10.85 3.47
C VAL A 34 -1.10 11.46 2.31
N LEU A 35 -1.66 11.51 1.10
CA LEU A 35 -0.98 12.09 -0.07
C LEU A 35 -0.66 13.58 0.12
N SER A 36 -1.53 14.33 0.79
CA SER A 36 -1.25 15.73 1.15
C SER A 36 -0.05 15.86 2.10
N ARG A 37 0.08 14.93 3.06
CA ARG A 37 1.24 14.86 3.97
C ARG A 37 2.50 14.46 3.22
N ALA A 38 2.41 13.50 2.30
CA ALA A 38 3.52 13.07 1.45
C ALA A 38 4.11 14.27 0.69
N HIS A 39 3.26 15.06 0.02
CA HIS A 39 3.71 16.28 -0.68
C HIS A 39 4.39 17.29 0.24
N THR A 40 3.93 17.41 1.49
CA THR A 40 4.52 18.33 2.47
C THR A 40 5.90 17.85 2.92
N LEU A 41 6.07 16.55 3.15
CA LEU A 41 7.32 15.96 3.66
C LEU A 41 8.38 15.75 2.57
N ILE A 42 7.97 15.36 1.37
CA ILE A 42 8.87 15.21 0.21
C ILE A 42 9.40 16.58 -0.24
N GLY A 43 8.63 17.66 -0.03
CA GLY A 43 9.11 19.02 -0.23
C GLY A 43 9.32 19.43 -1.70
N ILE A 44 8.79 18.65 -2.66
CA ILE A 44 8.91 18.92 -4.10
C ILE A 44 7.65 19.56 -4.64
N LYS A 45 7.81 20.49 -5.59
CA LYS A 45 6.69 21.15 -6.24
C LYS A 45 5.87 20.11 -7.01
N LYS A 46 4.54 20.17 -6.85
CA LYS A 46 3.58 19.23 -7.45
C LYS A 46 3.72 19.05 -8.97
N GLY A 47 4.32 20.00 -9.69
CA GLY A 47 4.54 19.92 -11.15
C GLY A 47 5.75 19.10 -11.58
N ASP A 48 6.65 18.73 -10.66
CA ASP A 48 7.87 17.97 -10.96
C ASP A 48 7.71 16.47 -10.63
N LEU A 49 6.60 16.06 -10.01
CA LEU A 49 6.33 14.69 -9.59
C LEU A 49 5.38 14.00 -10.56
N SER A 50 5.60 12.70 -10.80
CA SER A 50 4.59 11.84 -11.43
C SER A 50 3.31 11.77 -10.60
N GLU A 51 2.23 11.27 -11.20
CA GLU A 51 1.13 10.71 -10.39
C GLU A 51 1.70 9.63 -9.46
N PRO A 52 1.27 9.57 -8.19
CA PRO A 52 1.80 8.61 -7.24
C PRO A 52 1.31 7.20 -7.54
N LEU A 53 2.21 6.21 -7.40
CA LEU A 53 1.80 4.84 -7.17
C LEU A 53 1.39 4.72 -5.70
N VAL A 54 0.16 4.31 -5.43
CA VAL A 54 -0.38 4.19 -4.07
C VAL A 54 -0.60 2.72 -3.74
N ILE A 55 0.00 2.28 -2.65
CA ILE A 55 -0.06 0.90 -2.15
C ILE A 55 -0.68 0.94 -0.76
N ILE A 56 -1.65 0.07 -0.52
CA ILE A 56 -2.37 -0.02 0.76
C ILE A 56 -2.23 -1.45 1.28
N THR A 57 -1.56 -1.61 2.42
CA THR A 57 -1.39 -2.89 3.10
C THR A 57 -1.99 -2.85 4.49
N PRO A 58 -2.46 -3.98 5.05
CA PRO A 58 -2.92 -4.00 6.43
C PRO A 58 -1.76 -3.69 7.38
N ASN A 59 -1.96 -2.73 8.27
CA ASN A 59 -1.02 -2.46 9.34
C ASN A 59 -1.79 -2.08 10.59
N SER A 60 -1.45 -2.68 11.73
CA SER A 60 -2.13 -2.31 12.97
C SER A 60 -1.59 -0.98 13.47
N PHE A 61 -2.51 -0.04 13.74
CA PHE A 61 -2.16 1.30 14.20
C PHE A 61 -1.60 1.32 15.64
N TYR A 62 -1.82 0.26 16.42
CA TYR A 62 -1.30 0.12 17.77
C TYR A 62 -0.62 -1.24 17.92
N GLU A 63 0.42 -1.31 18.76
CA GLU A 63 1.12 -2.55 19.06
C GLU A 63 0.15 -3.64 19.57
N GLY A 64 0.20 -4.83 18.95
CA GLY A 64 -0.69 -5.95 19.27
C GLY A 64 -2.16 -5.77 18.85
N GLY A 65 -2.49 -4.70 18.12
CA GLY A 65 -3.82 -4.52 17.56
C GLY A 65 -4.11 -5.52 16.44
N LYS A 66 -5.40 -5.64 16.09
CA LYS A 66 -5.87 -6.50 15.00
C LYS A 66 -6.43 -5.63 13.88
N VAL A 67 -5.97 -5.88 12.65
CA VAL A 67 -6.54 -5.28 11.45
C VAL A 67 -7.77 -6.08 11.05
N ARG A 68 -8.87 -5.39 10.76
CA ARG A 68 -10.05 -5.99 10.13
C ARG A 68 -10.01 -5.65 8.66
N TYR A 69 -10.44 -6.62 7.86
CA TYR A 69 -10.54 -6.45 6.42
C TYR A 69 -11.97 -6.75 5.95
N ARG A 70 -12.30 -6.26 4.77
CA ARG A 70 -13.53 -6.58 4.07
C ARG A 70 -13.25 -6.73 2.59
N ILE A 71 -13.77 -7.80 2.01
CA ILE A 71 -13.71 -8.07 0.58
C ILE A 71 -14.95 -7.47 -0.05
N ILE A 72 -14.74 -6.66 -1.08
CA ILE A 72 -15.77 -6.04 -1.91
C ILE A 72 -15.69 -6.70 -3.27
N LYS A 73 -16.81 -7.26 -3.70
CA LYS A 73 -16.94 -7.79 -5.05
C LYS A 73 -17.33 -6.64 -5.96
N LEU A 74 -16.45 -6.32 -6.89
CA LEU A 74 -16.71 -5.48 -8.06
C LEU A 74 -17.11 -6.40 -9.22
N ASP A 75 -17.52 -5.84 -10.37
CA ASP A 75 -18.08 -6.63 -11.48
C ASP A 75 -17.18 -7.82 -11.87
N ASP A 76 -15.90 -7.55 -12.14
CA ASP A 76 -14.90 -8.56 -12.53
C ASP A 76 -13.71 -8.66 -11.58
N GLU A 77 -13.70 -7.90 -10.48
CA GLU A 77 -12.56 -7.77 -9.57
C GLU A 77 -12.97 -7.85 -8.10
N TYR A 78 -11.99 -8.11 -7.23
CA TYR A 78 -12.17 -8.01 -5.78
C TYR A 78 -11.28 -6.92 -5.22
N ARG A 79 -11.88 -6.02 -4.45
CA ARG A 79 -11.15 -5.03 -3.65
C ARG A 79 -11.12 -5.48 -2.19
N VAL A 80 -9.99 -5.31 -1.52
CA VAL A 80 -9.89 -5.56 -0.08
C VAL A 80 -9.69 -4.23 0.64
N ASP A 81 -10.66 -3.88 1.48
CA ASP A 81 -10.60 -2.70 2.33
C ASP A 81 -10.09 -3.10 3.72
N TYR A 82 -9.37 -2.20 4.40
CA TYR A 82 -8.86 -2.39 5.76
C TYR A 82 -9.37 -1.32 6.71
N ASP A 83 -9.60 -1.68 7.98
CA ASP A 83 -9.99 -0.70 9.01
C ASP A 83 -8.80 0.09 9.57
N GLN A 84 -7.60 -0.43 9.35
CA GLN A 84 -6.30 0.17 9.64
C GLN A 84 -5.32 -0.28 8.55
N SER A 85 -4.52 0.64 8.04
CA SER A 85 -3.63 0.36 6.91
C SER A 85 -2.30 1.10 7.04
N MET A 86 -1.28 0.60 6.35
CA MET A 86 -0.12 1.38 5.93
C MET A 86 -0.40 1.83 4.50
N VAL A 87 -0.39 3.15 4.29
CA VAL A 87 -0.49 3.74 2.96
C VAL A 87 0.90 4.15 2.54
N THR A 88 1.40 3.57 1.45
CA THR A 88 2.67 3.91 0.83
C THR A 88 2.41 4.64 -0.48
N SER A 89 2.93 5.85 -0.64
CA SER A 89 2.93 6.60 -1.90
C SER A 89 4.34 6.66 -2.47
N ILE A 90 4.49 6.35 -3.75
CA ILE A 90 5.76 6.40 -4.47
C ILE A 90 5.62 7.38 -5.64
N TYR A 91 6.54 8.33 -5.72
CA TYR A 91 6.64 9.30 -6.80
C TYR A 91 7.94 9.09 -7.55
N LEU A 92 7.88 9.19 -8.87
CA LEU A 92 9.04 9.01 -9.73
C LEU A 92 9.33 10.31 -10.49
N THR A 93 10.62 10.55 -10.66
CA THR A 93 11.16 11.55 -11.59
C THR A 93 12.13 10.85 -12.53
N ASN A 94 12.81 11.60 -13.40
CA ASN A 94 13.83 11.01 -14.28
C ASN A 94 15.07 10.52 -13.51
N GLU A 95 15.33 11.07 -12.33
CA GLU A 95 16.58 10.86 -11.58
C GLU A 95 16.36 10.19 -10.23
N SER A 96 15.23 10.46 -9.57
CA SER A 96 14.98 10.05 -8.18
C SER A 96 13.62 9.35 -8.02
N LEU A 97 13.57 8.46 -7.03
CA LEU A 97 12.35 7.91 -6.45
C LEU A 97 12.15 8.52 -5.07
N TYR A 98 10.95 9.07 -4.85
CA TYR A 98 10.50 9.56 -3.56
C TYR A 98 9.43 8.63 -3.03
N TYR A 99 9.45 8.36 -1.73
CA TYR A 99 8.41 7.57 -1.09
C TYR A 99 7.98 8.20 0.22
N HIS A 100 6.74 7.94 0.57
CA HIS A 100 6.16 8.25 1.86
C HIS A 100 5.30 7.08 2.33
N GLN A 101 5.37 6.79 3.61
CA GLN A 101 4.59 5.77 4.29
C GLN A 101 3.93 6.40 5.50
N ALA A 102 2.66 6.10 5.72
CA ALA A 102 1.96 6.49 6.95
C ALA A 102 0.94 5.44 7.38
N SER A 103 0.84 5.26 8.69
CA SER A 103 -0.19 4.41 9.30
C SER A 103 -1.49 5.18 9.44
N VAL A 104 -2.59 4.55 9.07
CA VAL A 104 -3.93 5.16 9.06
C VAL A 104 -4.89 4.31 9.87
N ASN A 105 -5.65 4.95 10.76
CA ASN A 105 -6.79 4.34 11.43
C ASN A 105 -8.11 4.86 10.83
N HIS A 106 -8.68 4.11 9.90
CA HIS A 106 -9.86 4.56 9.15
C HIS A 106 -11.12 4.74 10.01
N ASN A 107 -11.16 4.12 11.20
CA ASN A 107 -12.26 4.31 12.15
C ASN A 107 -12.44 5.78 12.54
N ASN A 108 -11.34 6.51 12.71
CA ASN A 108 -11.34 7.90 13.16
C ASN A 108 -10.56 8.85 12.25
N GLY A 109 -9.93 8.36 11.17
CA GLY A 109 -9.15 9.15 10.22
C GLY A 109 -7.82 9.65 10.78
N VAL A 110 -7.33 9.08 11.89
CA VAL A 110 -6.04 9.47 12.46
C VAL A 110 -4.91 8.87 11.63
N ILE A 111 -3.92 9.69 11.30
CA ILE A 111 -2.71 9.34 10.57
C ILE A 111 -1.51 9.55 11.50
N ASP A 112 -0.58 8.60 11.53
CA ASP A 112 0.63 8.64 12.35
C ASP A 112 1.77 7.84 11.69
N PHE A 113 2.96 7.89 12.28
CA PHE A 113 4.17 7.19 11.83
C PHE A 113 4.56 7.50 10.37
N ASP A 114 4.67 8.78 10.05
CA ASP A 114 5.14 9.21 8.74
C ASP A 114 6.63 8.92 8.56
N ILE A 115 6.95 8.18 7.50
CA ILE A 115 8.31 7.97 7.02
C ILE A 115 8.34 8.50 5.60
N ALA A 116 9.22 9.46 5.32
CA ALA A 116 9.47 9.96 3.97
C ALA A 116 10.94 9.76 3.62
N GLY A 117 11.21 9.37 2.39
CA GLY A 117 12.56 9.16 1.90
C GLY A 117 12.70 9.41 0.41
N GLU A 118 13.95 9.50 0.00
CA GLU A 118 14.39 9.76 -1.36
C GLU A 118 15.58 8.87 -1.67
N LEU A 119 15.68 8.40 -2.91
CA LEU A 119 16.88 7.76 -3.46
C LEU A 119 17.09 8.19 -4.91
N ASN A 120 18.34 8.25 -5.35
CA ASN A 120 18.65 8.38 -6.77
C ASN A 120 18.47 7.01 -7.44
N LEU A 121 17.75 6.97 -8.56
CA LEU A 121 17.50 5.75 -9.33
C LEU A 121 18.80 5.14 -9.87
N PHE A 122 19.82 5.98 -10.14
CA PHE A 122 21.16 5.53 -10.54
C PHE A 122 21.87 4.70 -9.47
N ASP A 123 21.58 4.95 -8.18
CA ASP A 123 22.18 4.24 -7.06
C ASP A 123 21.56 2.83 -6.86
N VAL A 124 20.54 2.47 -7.62
CA VAL A 124 19.92 1.13 -7.57
C VAL A 124 20.75 0.12 -8.37
N THR A 125 21.41 -0.78 -7.65
CA THR A 125 22.28 -1.80 -8.23
C THR A 125 21.50 -3.02 -8.72
N HIS A 126 20.51 -3.46 -7.92
CA HIS A 126 19.72 -4.66 -8.18
C HIS A 126 18.31 -4.54 -7.58
N THR A 127 17.35 -5.24 -8.17
CA THR A 127 15.95 -5.29 -7.70
C THR A 127 15.51 -6.75 -7.50
N GLU A 128 14.82 -7.04 -6.41
CA GLU A 128 14.26 -8.37 -6.12
C GLU A 128 12.73 -8.28 -6.00
N THR A 129 12.03 -9.30 -6.51
CA THR A 129 10.59 -9.49 -6.27
C THR A 129 10.45 -10.76 -5.45
N ILE A 130 9.97 -10.64 -4.22
CA ILE A 130 9.94 -11.71 -3.23
C ILE A 130 8.48 -12.04 -2.94
N LEU A 131 8.12 -13.30 -3.15
CA LEU A 131 6.84 -13.86 -2.73
C LEU A 131 7.08 -14.69 -1.48
N ASP A 132 6.48 -14.28 -0.37
CA ASP A 132 6.65 -14.93 0.94
C ASP A 132 5.29 -15.29 1.56
N TYR A 133 5.35 -16.16 2.57
CA TYR A 133 4.19 -16.61 3.33
C TYR A 133 4.51 -16.68 4.82
N ASP A 134 3.53 -16.41 5.67
CA ASP A 134 3.70 -16.47 7.13
C ASP A 134 4.03 -17.89 7.64
N ASN A 135 3.61 -18.92 6.91
CA ASN A 135 3.94 -20.32 7.17
C ASN A 135 3.95 -21.13 5.88
N VAL A 136 5.04 -21.86 5.61
CA VAL A 136 5.20 -22.63 4.37
C VAL A 136 4.24 -23.82 4.26
N GLU A 137 3.89 -24.46 5.39
CA GLU A 137 3.04 -25.66 5.41
C GLU A 137 1.55 -25.32 5.45
N ASN A 138 1.20 -24.19 6.08
CA ASN A 138 -0.18 -23.73 6.22
C ASN A 138 -0.26 -22.20 6.16
N PRO A 139 -0.06 -21.63 4.97
CA PRO A 139 0.03 -20.18 4.80
C PRO A 139 -1.34 -19.55 5.05
N LYS A 140 -1.38 -18.55 5.93
CA LYS A 140 -2.55 -17.71 6.19
C LYS A 140 -2.40 -16.33 5.59
N VAL A 141 -1.19 -15.92 5.24
CA VAL A 141 -0.89 -14.63 4.67
C VAL A 141 0.07 -14.82 3.50
N SER A 142 -0.21 -14.17 2.37
CA SER A 142 0.72 -14.05 1.25
C SER A 142 1.25 -12.64 1.19
N GLN A 143 2.57 -12.52 1.07
CA GLN A 143 3.28 -11.25 0.98
C GLN A 143 3.99 -11.16 -0.36
N LEU A 144 3.84 -10.02 -1.03
CA LEU A 144 4.63 -9.68 -2.22
C LEU A 144 5.45 -8.44 -1.90
N ILE A 145 6.77 -8.58 -1.90
CA ILE A 145 7.72 -7.54 -1.54
C ILE A 145 8.56 -7.20 -2.76
N PHE A 146 8.67 -5.91 -3.07
CA PHE A 146 9.61 -5.42 -4.07
C PHE A 146 10.76 -4.70 -3.38
N ARG A 147 11.97 -5.25 -3.48
CA ARG A 147 13.17 -4.73 -2.82
C ARG A 147 14.09 -4.06 -3.83
N LEU A 148 14.55 -2.86 -3.49
CA LEU A 148 15.61 -2.11 -4.17
C LEU A 148 16.90 -2.21 -3.35
N ASN A 149 17.97 -2.70 -3.94
CA ASN A 149 19.29 -2.76 -3.31
C ASN A 149 20.17 -1.63 -3.82
N LEU A 150 20.75 -0.85 -2.91
CA LEU A 150 21.53 0.35 -3.22
C LEU A 150 23.04 0.09 -3.24
N VAL A 151 23.80 1.00 -3.86
CA VAL A 151 25.28 0.92 -3.96
C VAL A 151 26.00 0.88 -2.62
N ASP A 152 25.40 1.43 -1.57
CA ASP A 152 25.97 1.48 -0.22
C ASP A 152 25.69 0.20 0.60
N GLY A 153 24.98 -0.77 0.01
CA GLY A 153 24.59 -2.02 0.64
C GLY A 153 23.30 -1.95 1.46
N SER A 154 22.66 -0.78 1.57
CA SER A 154 21.32 -0.65 2.12
C SER A 154 20.26 -1.12 1.12
N ASN A 155 19.02 -1.30 1.61
CA ASN A 155 17.89 -1.64 0.76
C ASN A 155 16.62 -0.91 1.20
N ILE A 156 15.70 -0.77 0.26
CA ILE A 156 14.36 -0.24 0.48
C ILE A 156 13.35 -1.28 0.00
N GLU A 157 12.35 -1.57 0.83
CA GLU A 157 11.33 -2.57 0.55
C GLU A 157 9.95 -1.91 0.44
N PHE A 158 9.23 -2.29 -0.61
CA PHE A 158 7.83 -1.95 -0.79
C PHE A 158 7.00 -3.23 -0.68
N TYR A 159 6.16 -3.30 0.36
CA TYR A 159 5.20 -4.38 0.54
C TYR A 159 3.99 -4.08 -0.36
N LEU A 160 3.90 -4.77 -1.49
CA LEU A 160 2.85 -4.60 -2.49
C LEU A 160 1.58 -5.38 -2.11
N ARG A 161 1.77 -6.53 -1.44
CA ARG A 161 0.71 -7.38 -0.92
C ARG A 161 1.06 -7.84 0.47
N ASP A 162 0.06 -7.85 1.34
CA ASP A 162 0.09 -8.51 2.64
C ASP A 162 -1.33 -8.99 2.98
N HIS A 163 -1.83 -10.00 2.27
CA HIS A 163 -3.26 -10.36 2.29
C HIS A 163 -3.49 -11.71 2.96
N PHE A 164 -4.58 -11.82 3.71
CA PHE A 164 -5.02 -13.09 4.28
C PHE A 164 -5.48 -14.06 3.19
N LEU A 165 -4.87 -15.23 3.14
CA LEU A 165 -5.34 -16.36 2.35
C LEU A 165 -6.62 -16.91 2.98
N HIS A 166 -7.66 -17.06 2.18
CA HIS A 166 -8.96 -17.57 2.60
C HIS A 166 -9.49 -18.52 1.53
N ASP A 167 -10.30 -19.50 1.92
CA ASP A 167 -10.68 -20.65 1.08
C ASP A 167 -11.35 -20.28 -0.26
N GLU A 168 -11.90 -19.06 -0.37
CA GLU A 168 -12.56 -18.53 -1.58
C GLU A 168 -11.66 -17.60 -2.42
N TYR A 169 -10.43 -17.33 -1.97
CA TYR A 169 -9.49 -16.42 -2.63
C TYR A 169 -8.31 -17.19 -3.19
N TYR A 170 -8.46 -17.52 -4.46
CA TYR A 170 -7.40 -18.10 -5.27
C TYR A 170 -6.84 -16.98 -6.15
N LEU A 171 -5.59 -16.59 -5.94
CA LEU A 171 -4.89 -15.78 -6.95
C LEU A 171 -4.63 -16.73 -8.13
N GLU A 172 -5.36 -16.55 -9.23
CA GLU A 172 -5.18 -17.38 -10.43
C GLU A 172 -3.78 -17.18 -11.05
N THR A 173 -3.16 -16.03 -10.79
CA THR A 173 -1.85 -15.60 -11.29
C THR A 173 -0.83 -15.42 -10.17
N LEU A 174 0.46 -15.30 -10.51
CA LEU A 174 1.52 -15.05 -9.52
C LEU A 174 1.39 -13.64 -8.90
N MET A 175 1.00 -12.66 -9.72
CA MET A 175 0.82 -11.26 -9.36
C MET A 175 -0.46 -10.72 -10.02
N THR A 176 -1.10 -9.74 -9.40
CA THR A 176 -2.19 -8.96 -10.02
C THR A 176 -1.65 -7.97 -11.05
N GLU A 177 -2.54 -7.42 -11.89
CA GLU A 177 -2.15 -6.41 -12.88
C GLU A 177 -1.59 -5.14 -12.23
N GLU A 178 -2.12 -4.74 -11.08
CA GLU A 178 -1.65 -3.58 -10.33
C GLU A 178 -0.29 -3.82 -9.69
N GLU A 179 -0.08 -5.01 -9.11
CA GLU A 179 1.22 -5.41 -8.57
C GLU A 179 2.29 -5.40 -9.66
N GLU A 180 1.97 -5.97 -10.83
CA GLU A 180 2.86 -5.96 -11.99
C GLU A 180 3.11 -4.53 -12.51
N TYR A 181 2.07 -3.70 -12.58
CA TYR A 181 2.17 -2.31 -13.01
C TYR A 181 3.13 -1.51 -12.13
N VAL A 182 3.02 -1.62 -10.80
CA VAL A 182 3.92 -0.94 -9.85
C VAL A 182 5.37 -1.38 -10.06
N ILE A 183 5.62 -2.70 -10.09
CA ILE A 183 6.96 -3.25 -10.26
C ILE A 183 7.59 -2.80 -11.59
N ASN A 184 6.83 -2.91 -12.69
CA ASN A 184 7.32 -2.58 -14.01
C ASN A 184 7.58 -1.08 -14.15
N THR A 185 6.72 -0.23 -13.59
CA THR A 185 6.90 1.23 -13.59
C THR A 185 8.20 1.63 -12.91
N ILE A 186 8.49 1.07 -11.72
CA ILE A 186 9.74 1.36 -11.00
C ILE A 186 10.96 0.78 -11.74
N LYS A 187 10.89 -0.47 -12.23
CA LYS A 187 11.98 -1.08 -13.00
C LYS A 187 12.30 -0.29 -14.26
N GLU A 188 11.30 0.23 -14.96
CA GLU A 188 11.50 1.08 -16.13
C GLU A 188 12.17 2.41 -15.77
N ALA A 189 11.77 3.06 -14.68
CA ALA A 189 12.42 4.28 -14.22
C ALA A 189 13.91 4.03 -13.92
N ILE A 190 14.25 2.96 -13.21
CA ILE A 190 15.64 2.55 -12.91
C ILE A 190 16.43 2.27 -14.21
N ARG A 191 15.82 1.64 -15.21
CA ARG A 191 16.50 1.36 -16.49
C ARG A 191 16.78 2.63 -17.28
N LYS A 192 15.90 3.63 -17.20
CA LYS A 192 16.04 4.91 -17.92
C LYS A 192 17.05 5.85 -17.27
N SER A 193 17.32 5.68 -15.98
CA SER A 193 18.33 6.47 -15.25
C SER A 193 19.76 5.93 -15.39
N LYS A 194 19.95 4.77 -16.01
CA LYS A 194 21.26 4.16 -16.29
C LYS A 194 21.74 4.53 -17.68
#